data_AF-A0A2G9ZVJ5-F1
#
_entry.id   AF-A0A2G9ZVJ5-F1
#
_cell.length_a   1.000
_cell.length_b   1.000
_cell.length_c   1.000
_cell.angle_alpha   90.00
_cell.angle_beta   90.00
_cell.angle_gamma   90.00
#
_symmetry.space_group_name_H-M   'P 1'
#
loop_
_entity.id
_entity.type
_entity.pdbx_description
1 polymer ?
#
loop_
_entity_poly.entity_id
_entity_poly.type
_entity_poly.pdbx_seq_one_letter_code
_entity_poly.pdbx_strand_id
1 'polypeptide(L)'
;MRLNWAERLVVNNPLRMAMQQMEMLWLMHAAFPRPNLRFLEIGCGRGAGARILLKKMHPCRIDALDLDYLMVQKAKGFLTPEERAR
;
A
#
# COMPACT_ATOMS: atom_id res chain seq x y z
N MET A 1 -14.39 -4.74 7.55
CA MET A 1 -15.74 -4.17 7.79
C MET A 1 -16.36 -3.79 6.45
N ARG A 2 -17.68 -3.90 6.32
CA ARG A 2 -18.38 -3.48 5.10
C ARG A 2 -18.52 -1.97 5.13
N LEU A 3 -17.65 -1.27 4.40
CA LEU A 3 -17.64 0.20 4.39
C LEU A 3 -18.89 0.73 3.67
N ASN A 4 -19.55 1.71 4.27
CA ASN A 4 -20.61 2.46 3.63
C ASN A 4 -20.05 3.45 2.59
N TRP A 5 -20.93 4.11 1.85
CA TRP A 5 -20.53 4.99 0.74
C TRP A 5 -19.74 6.22 1.21
N ALA A 6 -20.07 6.78 2.38
CA ALA A 6 -19.38 7.93 2.96
C ALA A 6 -17.97 7.55 3.43
N GLU A 7 -17.84 6.41 4.11
CA GLU A 7 -16.54 5.85 4.49
C GLU A 7 -15.69 5.56 3.26
N ARG A 8 -16.29 5.07 2.17
CA ARG A 8 -15.61 4.85 0.89
C ARG A 8 -15.04 6.13 0.28
N LEU A 9 -15.72 7.26 0.42
CA LEU A 9 -15.19 8.56 -0.03
C LEU A 9 -13.98 9.00 0.79
N VAL A 10 -14.05 8.82 2.11
CA VAL A 10 -12.94 9.16 3.02
C VAL A 10 -11.71 8.28 2.73
N VAL A 11 -11.89 6.97 2.58
CA VAL A 11 -10.77 6.05 2.33
C VAL A 11 -10.15 6.20 0.95
N ASN A 12 -10.91 6.69 -0.05
CA ASN A 12 -10.41 6.95 -1.41
C ASN A 12 -10.01 8.43 -1.63
N ASN A 13 -9.96 9.24 -0.58
CA ASN A 13 -9.61 10.66 -0.67
C ASN A 13 -8.11 10.83 -1.05
N PRO A 14 -7.75 11.69 -2.02
CA PRO A 14 -6.35 11.99 -2.36
C PRO A 14 -5.52 12.52 -1.18
N LEU A 15 -6.13 13.19 -0.20
CA LEU A 15 -5.43 13.61 1.02
C LEU A 15 -4.89 12.41 1.82
N ARG A 16 -5.59 11.28 1.78
CA ARG A 16 -5.16 10.05 2.44
C ARG A 16 -3.88 9.49 1.81
N MET A 17 -3.72 9.65 0.50
CA MET A 17 -2.48 9.26 -0.20
C MET A 17 -1.28 10.10 0.28
N ALA A 18 -1.47 11.41 0.44
CA ALA A 18 -0.42 12.31 0.93
C ALA A 18 -0.01 11.96 2.36
N MET A 19 -1.00 11.65 3.21
CA MET A 19 -0.75 11.23 4.59
C MET A 19 0.02 9.90 4.65
N GLN A 20 -0.37 8.91 3.83
CA GLN A 20 0.37 7.64 3.72
C GLN A 20 1.82 7.83 3.24
N GLN A 21 2.06 8.80 2.34
CA GLN A 21 3.43 9.13 1.92
C GLN A 21 4.27 9.68 3.07
N MET A 22 3.70 10.53 3.92
CA MET A 22 4.37 11.08 5.11
C MET A 22 4.61 10.00 6.16
N GLU A 23 3.61 9.17 6.46
CA GLU A 23 3.72 8.04 7.39
C GLU A 23 4.81 7.07 6.96
N MET A 24 4.87 6.72 5.67
CA MET A 24 5.96 5.88 5.15
C MET A 24 7.31 6.57 5.28
N LEU A 25 7.44 7.85 4.93
CA LEU A 25 8.71 8.57 5.09
C LEU A 25 9.20 8.55 6.53
N TRP A 26 8.30 8.73 7.49
CA TRP A 26 8.61 8.65 8.91
C TRP A 26 9.04 7.23 9.31
N LEU A 27 8.29 6.20 8.89
CA LEU A 27 8.63 4.79 9.12
C LEU A 27 9.99 4.41 8.55
N MET A 28 10.35 4.91 7.37
CA MET A 28 11.67 4.69 6.76
C MET A 28 12.79 5.33 7.57
N HIS A 29 12.52 6.49 8.19
CA HIS A 29 13.49 7.17 9.05
C HIS A 29 13.66 6.47 10.40
N ALA A 30 12.56 5.91 10.93
CA ALA A 30 12.57 5.16 12.19
C ALA A 30 13.13 3.74 12.05
N ALA A 31 12.99 3.11 10.87
CA ALA A 31 13.50 1.78 10.60
C ALA A 31 14.91 1.85 10.02
N PHE A 32 15.89 1.21 10.69
CA PHE A 32 17.21 1.01 10.08
C PHE A 32 17.08 0.16 8.80
N PRO A 33 17.69 0.58 7.67
CA PRO A 33 17.67 -0.21 6.45
C PRO A 33 18.35 -1.55 6.72
N ARG A 34 17.57 -2.63 6.63
CA ARG A 34 18.07 -4.00 6.69
C ARG A 34 18.16 -4.55 5.27
N PRO A 35 19.16 -5.40 4.96
CA PRO A 35 19.11 -6.17 3.73
C PRO A 35 17.86 -7.07 3.74
N ASN A 36 17.30 -7.33 2.56
CA ASN A 36 16.19 -8.25 2.36
C ASN A 36 14.86 -7.89 3.06
N LEU A 37 14.46 -6.62 2.99
CA LEU A 37 13.19 -6.16 3.57
C LEU A 37 11.99 -6.91 3.00
N ARG A 38 11.11 -7.35 3.89
CA ARG A 38 9.80 -7.91 3.57
C ARG A 38 8.73 -7.09 4.28
N PHE A 39 7.68 -6.71 3.56
CA PHE A 39 6.58 -5.93 4.11
C PHE A 39 5.27 -6.72 4.06
N LEU A 40 4.44 -6.53 5.08
CA LEU A 40 3.03 -6.94 5.10
C LEU A 40 2.18 -5.67 5.13
N GLU A 41 1.40 -5.43 4.08
CA GLU A 41 0.44 -4.33 4.01
C GLU A 41 -0.98 -4.85 4.30
N ILE A 42 -1.57 -4.40 5.40
CA ILE A 42 -2.95 -4.71 5.79
C ILE A 42 -3.85 -3.56 5.37
N GLY A 43 -4.83 -3.85 4.50
CA GLY A 43 -5.68 -2.84 3.88
C GLY A 43 -5.00 -2.16 2.70
N CYS A 44 -4.64 -2.95 1.68
CA CYS A 44 -3.89 -2.45 0.52
C CYS A 44 -4.64 -1.39 -0.31
N GLY A 45 -5.96 -1.28 -0.14
CA GLY A 45 -6.79 -0.38 -0.94
C GLY A 45 -6.54 -0.62 -2.43
N ARG A 46 -6.21 0.44 -3.17
CA ARG A 46 -5.86 0.35 -4.59
C ARG A 46 -4.39 0.03 -4.88
N GLY A 47 -3.57 -0.37 -3.90
CA GLY A 47 -2.14 -0.71 -4.12
C GLY A 47 -1.19 0.49 -4.14
N ALA A 48 -1.61 1.64 -3.61
CA ALA A 48 -0.77 2.83 -3.55
C ALA A 48 0.41 2.71 -2.58
N GLY A 49 0.19 2.13 -1.40
CA GLY A 49 1.23 1.91 -0.39
C GLY A 49 2.31 0.97 -0.93
N ALA A 50 1.91 -0.21 -1.42
CA ALA A 50 2.80 -1.14 -2.12
C ALA A 50 3.71 -0.47 -3.17
N ARG A 51 3.16 0.38 -4.06
CA ARG A 51 3.96 1.12 -5.05
C ARG A 51 4.98 2.06 -4.42
N ILE A 52 4.61 2.76 -3.36
CA ILE A 52 5.54 3.65 -2.66
C ILE A 52 6.65 2.83 -1.98
N LEU A 53 6.32 1.70 -1.35
CA LEU A 53 7.29 0.77 -0.76
C LEU A 53 8.25 0.20 -1.81
N LEU A 54 7.75 -0.26 -2.96
CA LEU A 54 8.57 -0.76 -4.06
C LEU A 54 9.59 0.29 -4.54
N LYS A 55 9.15 1.54 -4.66
CA LYS A 55 9.97 2.65 -5.17
C LYS A 55 10.97 3.21 -4.16
N LYS A 56 10.63 3.22 -2.87
CA LYS A 56 11.45 3.88 -1.84
C LYS A 56 12.29 2.92 -1.01
N MET A 57 11.80 1.70 -0.80
CA MET A 57 12.42 0.72 0.10
C MET A 57 13.05 -0.48 -0.61
N HIS A 58 12.78 -0.63 -1.91
CA HIS A 58 13.28 -1.75 -2.73
C HIS A 58 13.18 -3.12 -2.02
N PRO A 59 12.02 -3.49 -1.44
CA PRO A 59 11.90 -4.72 -0.70
C PRO A 59 12.07 -5.94 -1.59
N CYS A 60 12.48 -7.05 -0.98
CA CYS A 60 12.50 -8.34 -1.64
C CYS A 60 11.10 -8.90 -1.83
N ARG A 61 10.16 -8.57 -0.93
CA ARG A 61 8.77 -9.01 -1.05
C ARG A 61 7.78 -8.06 -0.38
N ILE A 62 6.60 -7.88 -0.98
CA ILE A 62 5.44 -7.25 -0.37
C ILE A 62 4.25 -8.20 -0.39
N ASP A 63 3.79 -8.59 0.79
CA ASP A 63 2.52 -9.29 0.94
C ASP A 63 1.44 -8.24 1.24
N ALA A 64 0.52 -7.99 0.31
CA ALA A 64 -0.53 -6.99 0.45
C ALA A 64 -1.92 -7.65 0.48
N LEU A 65 -2.75 -7.28 1.44
CA LEU A 65 -4.09 -7.84 1.60
C LEU A 65 -5.11 -6.75 1.88
N ASP A 66 -6.36 -6.99 1.47
CA ASP A 66 -7.51 -6.19 1.84
C ASP A 66 -8.71 -7.10 2.06
N LEU A 67 -9.57 -6.73 3.00
CA LEU A 67 -10.80 -7.48 3.28
C LEU A 67 -11.89 -7.19 2.23
N ASP A 68 -11.83 -6.05 1.55
CA ASP A 68 -12.70 -5.74 0.42
C ASP A 68 -12.09 -6.29 -0.87
N TYR A 69 -12.69 -7.35 -1.43
CA TYR A 69 -12.27 -7.97 -2.68
C TYR A 69 -12.17 -6.97 -3.84
N LEU A 70 -13.03 -5.94 -3.87
CA LEU A 70 -12.95 -4.91 -4.90
C LEU A 70 -11.68 -4.06 -4.77
N MET A 71 -11.16 -3.87 -3.55
CA MET A 71 -9.88 -3.20 -3.36
C MET A 71 -8.74 -4.06 -3.90
N VAL A 72 -8.75 -5.37 -3.63
CA VAL A 72 -7.76 -6.30 -4.21
C VAL A 72 -7.77 -6.24 -5.74
N GLN A 73 -8.95 -6.18 -6.37
CA GLN A 73 -9.05 -6.04 -7.82
C GLN A 73 -8.53 -4.68 -8.32
N LYS A 74 -8.85 -3.59 -7.62
CA LYS A 74 -8.29 -2.26 -7.94
C LYS A 74 -6.77 -2.23 -7.81
N ALA A 75 -6.21 -2.86 -6.77
CA ALA A 75 -4.78 -2.99 -6.59
C ALA A 75 -4.13 -3.76 -7.74
N LYS A 76 -4.74 -4.88 -8.16
CA LYS A 76 -4.28 -5.62 -9.34
C LYS A 76 -4.30 -4.77 -10.60
N GLY A 77 -5.33 -3.96 -10.83
CA GLY A 77 -5.39 -3.07 -12.00
C GLY A 77 -4.46 -1.85 -11.92
N PHE A 78 -4.12 -1.40 -10.72
CA PHE A 78 -3.30 -0.20 -10.49
C PHE A 78 -1.78 -0.48 -10.48
N LEU A 79 -1.37 -1.68 -10.06
CA LEU A 79 0.01 -2.13 -10.07
C LEU A 79 0.36 -2.78 -11.41
N THR A 80 1.58 -2.56 -11.89
CA THR A 80 2.06 -3.25 -13.10
C THR A 80 2.26 -4.75 -12.83
N PRO A 81 2.30 -5.61 -13.86
CA PRO A 81 2.60 -7.02 -13.68
C PRO A 81 3.91 -7.27 -12.91
N GLU A 82 4.94 -6.46 -13.15
CA GLU A 82 6.24 -6.55 -12.49
C GLU A 82 6.15 -6.14 -11.02
N GLU A 83 5.39 -5.09 -10.72
CA GLU A 83 5.15 -4.64 -9.35
C GLU A 83 4.36 -5.69 -8.55
N ARG A 84 3.47 -6.46 -9.18
CA ARG A 84 2.72 -7.54 -8.52
C ARG A 84 3.53 -8.82 -8.31
N ALA A 85 4.63 -9.00 -9.04
CA ALA A 85 5.49 -10.16 -8.93
C ALA A 85 6.50 -10.06 -7.76
N ARG A 86 6.52 -8.91 -7.08
CA ARG A 86 7.38 -8.59 -5.94
C ARG A 86 6.55 -8.44 -4.68
#